data_AF-A0AAJ4XCF7-F1
#
_entry.id   AF-A0AAJ4XCF7-F1
#
_cell.length_a   1.000
_cell.length_b   1.000
_cell.length_c   1.000
_cell.angle_alpha   90.00
_cell.angle_beta   90.00
_cell.angle_gamma   90.00
#
_symmetry.space_group_name_H-M   'P 1'
#
loop_
_entity.id
_entity.type
_entity.pdbx_description
1 polymer ?
#
loop_
_entity_poly.entity_id
_entity_poly.type
_entity_poly.pdbx_seq_one_letter_code
_entity_poly.pdbx_strand_id
1 'polypeptide(L)' 'MNLLFLGSLLASAIWILMLFITVFSIYHIVTNRDLSSGQRVIWILVVLVFNVIGSIIYLALNNSKKAA' A
#
# COMPACT_ATOMS: atom_id res chain seq x y z
N MET A 1 25.16 7.10 -16.41
CA MET A 1 24.08 6.48 -15.61
C MET A 1 23.36 5.50 -16.51
N ASN A 2 23.26 4.22 -16.12
CA ASN A 2 22.59 3.21 -16.95
C ASN A 2 21.07 3.25 -16.74
N LEU A 3 20.31 2.76 -17.74
CA LEU A 3 18.85 2.70 -17.72
C LEU A 3 18.31 1.97 -16.47
N LEU A 4 19.01 0.92 -16.03
CA LEU A 4 18.69 0.17 -14.80
C LEU A 4 18.77 1.04 -13.54
N PHE A 5 19.73 1.98 -13.48
CA PHE A 5 19.90 2.88 -12.35
C PHE A 5 18.77 3.92 -12.26
N LEU A 6 18.33 4.44 -13.42
CA LEU A 6 17.15 5.31 -13.50
C LEU A 6 15.87 4.55 -13.11
N GLY A 7 15.71 3.31 -13.58
CA GLY A 7 14.59 2.45 -13.22
C GLY A 7 14.52 2.16 -11.72
N SER A 8 15.66 1.84 -11.09
CA SER A 8 15.70 1.59 -9.64
C SER A 8 15.39 2.83 -8.80
N LEU A 9 15.85 4.02 -9.24
CA LEU A 9 15.53 5.28 -8.57
C LEU A 9 14.03 5.57 -8.62
N LEU A 10 13.42 5.46 -9.80
CA LEU A 10 11.98 5.66 -9.98
C LEU A 10 11.16 4.68 -9.13
N ALA A 11 11.54 3.39 -9.12
CA ALA A 11 10.88 2.39 -8.28
C ALA A 11 10.98 2.76 -6.79
N SER A 12 12.17 3.15 -6.32
CA SER A 12 12.37 3.55 -4.92
C SER A 12 11.56 4.80 -4.55
N ALA A 13 11.44 5.78 -5.45
CA ALA A 13 10.65 6.99 -5.23
C ALA A 13 9.14 6.67 -5.09
N ILE A 14 8.63 5.73 -5.89
CA ILE A 14 7.24 5.26 -5.79
C ILE A 14 6.99 4.59 -4.43
N TRP A 15 7.91 3.73 -3.98
CA TRP A 15 7.81 3.09 -2.67
C TRP A 15 7.80 4.10 -1.52
N ILE A 16 8.69 5.09 -1.56
CA ILE A 16 8.75 6.17 -0.57
C ILE A 16 7.44 6.98 -0.56
N LEU A 17 6.89 7.28 -1.75
CA LEU A 17 5.63 8.01 -1.87
C LEU A 17 4.45 7.20 -1.28
N MET A 18 4.37 5.89 -1.57
CA MET A 18 3.34 5.02 -0.98
C MET A 18 3.44 4.96 0.54
N LEU A 19 4.66 4.90 1.08
CA LEU A 19 4.89 4.92 2.52
C LEU A 19 4.46 6.26 3.14
N PHE A 20 4.81 7.38 2.49
CA PHE A 20 4.39 8.71 2.93
C PHE A 20 2.87 8.86 2.96
N ILE A 21 2.18 8.44 1.88
CA ILE A 21 0.71 8.45 1.81
C ILE A 21 0.11 7.61 2.93
N THR A 22 0.65 6.41 3.16
CA THR A 22 0.17 5.50 4.22
C THR A 22 0.25 6.14 5.59
N VAL A 23 1.42 6.71 5.94
CA VAL A 23 1.64 7.39 7.23
C VAL A 23 0.73 8.60 7.37
N PHE A 24 0.61 9.42 6.32
CA PHE A 24 -0.27 10.58 6.30
C PHE A 24 -1.74 10.19 6.48
N SER A 25 -2.20 9.14 5.80
CA SER A 25 -3.57 8.63 5.95
C SER A 25 -3.84 8.16 7.36
N ILE A 26 -2.92 7.43 8.00
CA ILE A 26 -3.06 7.01 9.40
C ILE A 26 -3.12 8.23 10.32
N TYR A 27 -2.21 9.20 10.14
CA TYR A 27 -2.22 10.45 10.91
C TYR A 27 -3.57 11.17 10.77
N HIS A 28 -4.09 11.31 9.55
CA HIS A 28 -5.38 11.94 9.29
C HIS A 28 -6.52 11.16 9.95
N ILE A 29 -6.54 9.83 9.85
CA ILE A 29 -7.57 8.98 10.49
C ILE A 29 -7.56 9.13 12.02
N VAL A 30 -6.38 9.17 12.64
CA VAL A 30 -6.22 9.29 14.09
C VAL A 30 -6.57 10.69 14.60
N THR A 31 -6.29 11.73 13.82
CA THR A 31 -6.58 13.13 14.20
C THR A 31 -7.99 13.58 13.82
N ASN A 32 -8.66 12.88 12.92
CA ASN A 32 -10.01 13.21 12.48
C ASN A 32 -11.03 12.94 13.60
N ARG A 33 -11.69 14.01 14.06
CA ARG A 33 -12.67 13.99 15.16
C ARG A 33 -14.06 13.54 14.72
N ASP A 34 -14.35 13.52 13.41
CA ASP A 34 -15.63 13.10 12.86
C ASP A 34 -15.78 11.58 12.79
N LEU A 35 -14.68 10.84 13.02
CA LEU A 35 -14.69 9.38 13.04
C LEU A 35 -14.95 8.85 14.45
N SER A 36 -15.99 8.03 14.60
CA SER A 36 -16.18 7.24 15.82
C SER A 36 -15.01 6.28 16.04
N SER A 37 -14.76 5.88 17.30
CA SER A 37 -13.65 4.99 17.65
C SER A 37 -13.65 3.68 16.86
N GLY A 38 -14.82 3.10 16.59
CA GLY A 38 -14.94 1.90 15.76
C GLY A 38 -14.60 2.14 14.29
N GLN A 39 -15.11 3.23 13.71
CA GLN A 39 -14.78 3.59 12.32
C GLN A 39 -13.29 3.88 12.14
N ARG A 40 -12.65 4.51 13.13
CA ARG A 40 -11.21 4.78 13.11
C ARG A 40 -10.37 3.51 12.99
N VAL A 41 -10.71 2.47 13.76
CA VAL A 41 -10.03 1.17 13.71
C VAL A 41 -10.23 0.49 12.36
N ILE A 42 -11.45 0.52 11.82
CA ILE A 42 -11.77 -0.05 10.51
C ILE A 42 -10.94 0.63 9.41
N TRP A 43 -10.85 1.96 9.40
CA TRP A 43 -10.09 2.68 8.38
C TRP A 43 -8.58 2.43 8.46
N ILE A 44 -8.03 2.32 9.68
CA ILE A 44 -6.61 1.94 9.86
C ILE A 44 -6.37 0.53 9.30
N LEU A 45 -7.26 -0.41 9.58
CA LEU A 45 -7.18 -1.77 9.02
C LEU A 45 -7.24 -1.75 7.49
N VAL A 46 -8.16 -0.98 6.89
CA VAL A 46 -8.27 -0.84 5.42
C VAL A 46 -6.97 -0.32 4.80
N VAL A 47 -6.38 0.74 5.37
CA VAL A 47 -5.12 1.33 4.89
C VAL A 47 -3.96 0.32 4.95
N LEU A 48 -3.87 -0.47 6.03
CA LEU A 48 -2.83 -1.49 6.18
C LEU A 48 -3.04 -2.71 5.27
N VAL A 49 -4.29 -3.17 5.13
CA VAL A 49 -4.65 -4.36 4.35
C VAL A 49 -4.53 -4.11 2.85
N PHE A 50 -4.59 -2.86 2.38
CA PHE A 50 -4.43 -2.54 0.96
C PHE A 50 -3.12 -3.09 0.35
N ASN A 51 -2.03 -3.10 1.14
CA ASN A 51 -0.75 -3.71 0.74
C ASN A 51 -0.84 -5.25 0.64
N VAL A 52 -1.65 -5.87 1.51
CA VAL A 52 -1.87 -7.32 1.51
C VAL A 52 -2.69 -7.75 0.29
N ILE A 53 -3.69 -6.96 -0.11
CA ILE A 53 -4.51 -7.23 -1.30
C ILE A 53 -3.64 -7.32 -2.57
N GLY A 54 -2.71 -6.38 -2.76
CA GLY A 54 -1.76 -6.43 -3.88
C GLY A 54 -0.93 -7.73 -3.91
N SER A 55 -0.49 -8.18 -2.74
CA SER A 55 0.27 -9.43 -2.58
C SER A 55 -0.59 -10.67 -2.88
N ILE A 56 -1.85 -10.69 -2.42
CA ILE A 56 -2.81 -11.77 -2.69
C ILE A 56 -3.09 -11.85 -4.20
N ILE A 57 -3.32 -10.72 -4.87
CA ILE A 57 -3.58 -10.66 -6.32
C ILE A 57 -2.37 -11.19 -7.09
N TYR A 58 -1.14 -10.79 -6.72
CA TYR A 58 0.08 -11.30 -7.33
C TYR A 58 0.18 -12.83 -7.22
N LEU A 59 -0.04 -13.37 -6.01
CA LEU A 59 0.01 -14.80 -5.76
C LEU A 59 -1.10 -15.56 -6.52
N ALA A 60 -2.32 -15.02 -6.55
CA ALA A 60 -3.43 -15.62 -7.27
C ALA A 60 -3.15 -15.69 -8.79
N LEU A 61 -2.67 -14.61 -9.40
CA LEU A 61 -2.34 -14.58 -10.83
C LEU A 61 -1.14 -15.48 -11.19
N ASN A 62 -0.14 -15.58 -10.31
CA ASN A 62 1.00 -16.47 -10.50
C ASN A 62 0.59 -17.96 -10.44
N ASN A 63 -0.33 -18.31 -9.53
CA ASN A 63 -0.83 -19.68 -9.42
C ASN A 63 -1.75 -20.07 -10.58
N SER A 64 -2.50 -19.13 -11.15
CA SER A 64 -3.30 -19.39 -12.36
C SER A 64 -2.46 -19.70 -13.60
N LYS A 65 -1.24 -19.17 -13.72
CA LYS A 65 -0.33 -19.47 -14.84
C LYS A 65 0.35 -20.84 -14.76
N LYS A 66 0.40 -21.47 -13.59
CA LYS A 66 0.98 -22.83 -13.43
C LYS A 66 -0.03 -23.96 -13.66
N ALA A 67 -1.32 -23.62 -13.82
CA ALA A 67 -2.41 -24.58 -14.03
C ALA A 67 -2.85 -24.72 -15.51
N ALA A 68 -2.15 -24.06 -16.44
CA ALA A 68 -2.31 -24.17 -17.89
C ALA A 68 -1.00 -24.66 -18.51
#